data_AF-A0AAW6THM8-F1
#
_entry.id   AF-A0AAW6THM8-F1
#
_cell.length_a   1.000
_cell.length_b   1.000
_cell.length_c   1.000
_cell.angle_alpha   90.00
_cell.angle_beta   90.00
_cell.angle_gamma   90.00
#
_symmetry.space_group_name_H-M   'P 1'
#
loop_
_entity.id
_entity.type
_entity.pdbx_description
1 polymer ?
#
loop_
_entity_poly.entity_id
_entity_poly.type
_entity_poly.pdbx_seq_one_letter_code
_entity_poly.pdbx_strand_id
1 'polypeptide(L)'
;MTATYPTGKVLTYYALFGGGIGGLIHLISVMLFSMNETISRHSWQHIGLNNFFLAMLAAIAFGTLFGFIPSILTSIIIVLRKIVLSSVWQYFRLFVIGCFVTFFIFVIAFHDINRLVTSNTLVTWLGILVFNGRLAIVGGLSSVIVGKLVLPKS
;
A
#
# COMPACT_ATOMS: atom_id res chain seq x y z
N MET A 1 -5.52 -21.75 -28.70
CA MET A 1 -6.30 -21.47 -27.48
C MET A 1 -5.87 -20.12 -26.94
N THR A 2 -6.72 -19.09 -26.97
CA THR A 2 -6.41 -17.79 -26.37
C THR A 2 -6.57 -17.92 -24.85
N ALA A 3 -5.47 -17.96 -24.12
CA ALA A 3 -5.52 -18.00 -22.66
C ALA A 3 -6.30 -16.79 -22.13
N THR A 4 -7.42 -17.06 -21.44
CA THR A 4 -8.25 -16.01 -20.85
C THR A 4 -7.49 -15.35 -19.70
N TYR A 5 -7.46 -14.01 -19.69
CA TYR A 5 -6.83 -13.25 -18.61
C TYR A 5 -7.47 -13.61 -17.26
N PRO A 6 -6.69 -13.84 -16.18
CA PRO A 6 -7.22 -14.36 -14.92
C PRO A 6 -7.92 -13.27 -14.07
N THR A 7 -8.90 -12.57 -14.64
CA THR A 7 -9.57 -11.40 -14.07
C THR A 7 -10.09 -11.64 -12.66
N GLY A 8 -10.91 -12.67 -12.45
CA GLY A 8 -11.48 -12.97 -11.13
C GLY A 8 -10.41 -13.23 -10.08
N LYS A 9 -9.32 -13.93 -10.46
CA LYS A 9 -8.19 -14.19 -9.57
C LYS A 9 -7.51 -12.88 -9.16
N VAL A 10 -7.23 -11.98 -10.11
CA VAL A 10 -6.58 -10.69 -9.84
C VAL A 10 -7.41 -9.85 -8.86
N LEU A 11 -8.71 -9.68 -9.13
CA LEU A 11 -9.59 -8.88 -8.28
C LEU A 11 -9.66 -9.43 -6.85
N THR A 12 -9.88 -10.75 -6.70
CA THR A 12 -10.00 -11.39 -5.38
C THR A 12 -8.72 -11.30 -4.56
N TYR A 13 -7.56 -11.54 -5.18
CA TYR A 13 -6.28 -11.48 -4.46
C TYR A 13 -5.94 -10.06 -4.01
N TYR A 14 -6.20 -9.06 -4.85
CA TYR A 14 -6.02 -7.67 -4.44
C TYR A 14 -6.99 -7.28 -3.32
N ALA A 15 -8.27 -7.63 -3.42
CA ALA A 15 -9.26 -7.32 -2.39
C ALA A 15 -8.89 -7.92 -1.02
N LEU A 16 -8.39 -9.16 -1.00
CA LEU A 16 -8.06 -9.87 0.24
C LEU A 16 -6.69 -9.50 0.80
N PHE A 17 -5.67 -9.36 -0.05
CA PHE A 17 -4.28 -9.28 0.41
C PHE A 17 -3.61 -7.93 0.18
N GLY A 18 -4.11 -7.08 -0.73
CA GLY A 18 -3.42 -5.83 -1.04
C GLY A 18 -3.39 -4.85 0.14
N GLY A 19 -4.50 -4.73 0.87
CA GLY A 19 -4.51 -3.95 2.10
C GLY A 19 -3.64 -4.56 3.20
N GLY A 20 -3.81 -5.85 3.49
CA GLY A 20 -3.07 -6.54 4.55
C GLY A 20 -1.55 -6.54 4.35
N ILE A 21 -1.08 -6.76 3.11
CA ILE A 21 0.34 -6.64 2.76
C ILE A 21 0.82 -5.20 2.94
N GLY A 22 0.01 -4.21 2.57
CA GLY A 22 0.31 -2.80 2.83
C GLY A 22 0.49 -2.52 4.34
N GLY A 23 -0.40 -3.07 5.17
CA GLY A 23 -0.30 -2.96 6.63
C GLY A 23 0.99 -3.54 7.19
N LEU A 24 1.41 -4.72 6.70
CA LEU A 24 2.69 -5.32 7.09
C LEU A 24 3.91 -4.48 6.66
N ILE A 25 3.90 -3.97 5.42
CA ILE A 25 4.97 -3.08 4.93
C ILE A 25 5.05 -1.84 5.82
N HIS A 26 3.90 -1.26 6.18
CA HIS A 26 3.85 -0.09 7.05
C HIS A 26 4.40 -0.40 8.45
N LEU A 27 3.99 -1.51 9.05
CA LEU A 27 4.49 -1.95 10.37
C LEU A 27 6.02 -2.11 10.37
N ILE A 28 6.56 -2.81 9.37
CA ILE A 28 8.01 -3.00 9.22
C ILE A 28 8.71 -1.64 9.06
N SER A 29 8.14 -0.74 8.25
CA SER A 29 8.70 0.60 8.04
C SER A 29 8.75 1.41 9.33
N VAL A 30 7.70 1.35 10.16
CA VAL A 30 7.65 2.02 11.46
C VAL A 30 8.64 1.41 12.46
N MET A 31 8.77 0.07 12.47
CA MET A 31 9.73 -0.63 13.33
C MET A 31 11.18 -0.26 12.96
N LEU A 32 11.53 -0.28 11.67
CA LEU A 32 12.87 0.08 11.20
C LEU A 32 13.22 1.55 11.49
N PHE A 33 12.25 2.46 11.34
CA PHE A 33 12.46 3.88 11.64
C PHE A 33 12.62 4.12 13.14
N SER A 34 11.83 3.44 13.96
CA SER A 34 11.90 3.55 15.42
C SER A 34 13.20 2.98 15.96
N MET A 35 13.73 1.89 15.40
CA MET A 35 15.04 1.33 15.74
C MET A 35 16.18 2.33 15.53
N ASN A 36 16.10 3.20 14.53
CA ASN A 36 17.10 4.24 14.31
C ASN A 36 17.09 5.32 15.40
N GLU A 37 15.91 5.62 15.97
CA GLU A 37 15.79 6.55 17.10
C GLU A 37 16.02 5.88 18.47
N THR A 38 15.76 4.58 18.62
CA THR A 38 15.89 3.86 19.90
C THR A 38 17.18 3.08 20.10
N ILE A 39 18.07 2.99 19.12
CA ILE A 39 19.50 2.73 19.42
C ILE A 39 20.07 3.84 20.35
N SER A 40 19.43 5.03 20.39
CA SER A 40 19.73 6.07 21.38
C SER A 40 18.95 5.95 22.71
N ARG A 41 17.92 5.10 22.80
CA ARG A 41 17.07 4.93 24.01
C ARG A 41 16.67 3.47 24.22
N HIS A 42 17.32 2.87 25.20
CA HIS A 42 17.33 1.48 25.68
C HIS A 42 15.96 0.81 26.05
N SER A 43 14.84 1.10 25.36
CA SER A 43 13.49 0.71 25.83
C SER A 43 12.83 -0.48 25.12
N TRP A 44 13.41 -1.02 24.04
CA TRP A 44 12.74 -2.06 23.22
C TRP A 44 13.09 -3.50 23.60
N GLN A 45 13.94 -3.71 24.61
CA GLN A 45 14.36 -5.05 25.07
C GLN A 45 13.24 -5.87 25.75
N HIS A 46 12.03 -5.34 25.94
CA HIS A 46 10.93 -6.02 26.64
C HIS A 46 9.72 -6.39 25.78
N ILE A 47 9.78 -6.22 24.45
CA ILE A 47 8.68 -6.69 23.58
C ILE A 47 8.84 -8.19 23.37
N GLY A 48 8.18 -8.97 24.22
CA GLY A 48 8.08 -10.42 24.07
C GLY A 48 7.48 -10.80 22.71
N LEU A 49 7.86 -11.99 22.20
CA LEU A 49 7.48 -12.53 20.90
C LEU A 49 5.95 -12.47 20.62
N ASN A 50 5.13 -12.67 21.66
CA ASN A 50 3.66 -12.58 21.56
C ASN A 50 3.15 -11.20 21.14
N ASN A 51 3.78 -10.12 21.62
CA ASN A 51 3.37 -8.75 21.29
C ASN A 51 3.71 -8.43 19.82
N PHE A 52 4.77 -9.03 19.29
CA PHE A 52 5.14 -8.89 17.87
C PHE A 52 4.11 -9.56 16.94
N PHE A 53 3.71 -10.80 17.22
CA PHE A 53 2.68 -11.48 16.42
C PHE A 53 1.32 -10.77 16.47
N LEU A 54 0.94 -10.27 17.65
CA LEU A 54 -0.29 -9.48 17.78
C LEU A 54 -0.23 -8.18 16.96
N ALA A 55 0.92 -7.50 16.97
CA ALA A 55 1.13 -6.31 16.14
C ALA A 55 1.07 -6.62 14.64
N MET A 56 1.62 -7.75 14.19
CA MET A 56 1.49 -8.21 12.80
C MET A 56 0.03 -8.47 12.42
N LEU A 57 -0.72 -9.17 13.27
CA LEU A 57 -2.13 -9.46 13.02
C LEU A 57 -2.97 -8.18 12.97
N ALA A 58 -2.73 -7.25 13.91
CA ALA A 58 -3.36 -5.94 13.91
C ALA A 58 -3.01 -5.15 12.64
N ALA A 59 -1.74 -5.15 12.22
CA ALA A 59 -1.32 -4.49 11.00
C ALA A 59 -1.99 -5.07 9.75
N ILE A 60 -2.14 -6.39 9.66
CA ILE A 60 -2.89 -7.05 8.57
C ILE A 60 -4.36 -6.62 8.62
N ALA A 61 -5.01 -6.68 9.78
CA ALA A 61 -6.43 -6.34 9.92
C ALA A 61 -6.70 -4.87 9.56
N PHE A 62 -5.93 -3.94 10.13
CA PHE A 62 -6.03 -2.51 9.81
C PHE A 62 -5.67 -2.22 8.37
N GLY A 63 -4.58 -2.83 7.87
CA GLY A 63 -4.16 -2.70 6.47
C GLY A 63 -5.26 -3.15 5.52
N THR A 64 -5.90 -4.28 5.78
CA THR A 64 -7.02 -4.78 4.97
C THR A 64 -8.19 -3.82 4.98
N LEU A 65 -8.60 -3.30 6.15
CA LEU A 65 -9.73 -2.36 6.25
C LEU A 65 -9.47 -1.05 5.51
N PHE A 66 -8.35 -0.38 5.79
CA PHE A 66 -8.03 0.92 5.18
C PHE A 66 -7.56 0.80 3.73
N GLY A 67 -6.90 -0.31 3.39
CA GLY A 67 -6.36 -0.58 2.07
C GLY A 67 -7.33 -1.25 1.09
N PHE A 68 -8.53 -1.62 1.53
CA PHE A 68 -9.51 -2.35 0.70
C PHE A 68 -9.87 -1.59 -0.59
N ILE A 69 -10.37 -0.35 -0.44
CA ILE A 69 -10.80 0.51 -1.55
C ILE A 69 -9.65 0.76 -2.55
N PRO A 70 -8.47 1.27 -2.13
CA PRO A 70 -7.39 1.51 -3.07
C PRO A 70 -6.86 0.22 -3.72
N SER A 71 -6.90 -0.92 -3.01
CA SER A 71 -6.47 -2.20 -3.57
C SER A 71 -7.42 -2.71 -4.67
N ILE A 72 -8.74 -2.62 -4.45
CA ILE A 72 -9.72 -2.99 -5.47
C ILE A 72 -9.59 -2.09 -6.70
N LEU A 73 -9.51 -0.77 -6.51
CA LEU A 73 -9.36 0.17 -7.63
C LEU A 73 -8.08 -0.08 -8.43
N THR A 74 -6.97 -0.36 -7.74
CA THR A 74 -5.70 -0.76 -8.38
C THR A 74 -5.90 -2.01 -9.23
N SER A 75 -6.57 -3.03 -8.70
CA SER A 75 -6.83 -4.29 -9.41
C SER A 75 -7.74 -4.12 -10.63
N ILE A 76 -8.74 -3.24 -10.57
CA ILE A 76 -9.62 -2.92 -11.70
C ILE A 76 -8.80 -2.31 -12.83
N ILE A 77 -7.92 -1.33 -12.53
CA ILE A 77 -7.06 -0.70 -13.53
C ILE A 77 -6.13 -1.74 -14.19
N ILE A 78 -5.55 -2.63 -13.39
CA ILE A 78 -4.66 -3.71 -13.87
C ILE A 78 -5.40 -4.66 -14.82
N VAL A 79 -6.61 -5.09 -14.45
CA VAL A 79 -7.46 -5.97 -15.26
C VAL A 79 -7.86 -5.30 -16.57
N LEU A 80 -8.32 -4.04 -16.51
CA LEU A 80 -8.73 -3.28 -17.69
C LEU A 80 -7.57 -3.11 -18.67
N ARG A 81 -6.35 -2.92 -18.16
CA ARG A 81 -5.13 -2.80 -18.98
C ARG A 81 -4.51 -4.16 -19.36
N LYS A 82 -5.09 -5.28 -18.91
CA LYS A 82 -4.59 -6.66 -19.12
C LYS A 82 -3.08 -6.77 -18.90
N ILE A 83 -2.59 -6.26 -17.77
CA ILE A 83 -1.14 -6.23 -17.48
C ILE A 83 -0.62 -7.67 -17.26
N VAL A 84 0.47 -8.01 -17.95
CA VAL A 84 1.23 -9.26 -17.84
C VAL A 84 2.61 -8.93 -17.29
N LEU A 85 3.28 -9.85 -16.59
CA LEU A 85 4.64 -9.70 -16.09
C LEU A 85 5.66 -10.38 -17.03
N SER A 86 6.11 -9.64 -18.03
CA SER A 86 7.19 -9.97 -18.98
C SER A 86 8.49 -9.20 -18.73
N SER A 87 8.47 -8.08 -17.99
CA SER A 87 9.64 -7.20 -17.83
C SER A 87 9.63 -6.40 -16.52
N VAL A 88 10.82 -5.94 -16.10
CA VAL A 88 11.01 -5.04 -14.96
C VAL A 88 10.14 -3.78 -15.08
N TRP A 89 9.92 -3.30 -16.30
CA TRP A 89 9.09 -2.12 -16.55
C TRP A 89 7.62 -2.32 -16.14
N GLN A 90 7.08 -3.53 -16.22
CA GLN A 90 5.71 -3.78 -15.75
C GLN A 90 5.62 -3.81 -14.22
N TYR A 91 6.67 -4.23 -13.53
CA TYR A 91 6.75 -4.07 -12.08
C TYR A 91 6.75 -2.59 -11.68
N PHE A 92 7.52 -1.75 -12.39
CA PHE A 92 7.48 -0.31 -12.19
C PHE A 92 6.10 0.29 -12.50
N ARG A 93 5.43 -0.15 -13.58
CA ARG A 93 4.05 0.28 -13.89
C ARG A 93 3.07 -0.10 -12.77
N LEU A 94 3.17 -1.31 -12.21
CA LEU A 94 2.32 -1.73 -11.09
C LEU A 94 2.57 -0.87 -9.86
N PHE A 95 3.84 -0.62 -9.54
CA PHE A 95 4.23 0.27 -8.44
C PHE A 95 3.60 1.66 -8.60
N VAL A 96 3.71 2.25 -9.79
CA VAL A 96 3.18 3.59 -10.09
C VAL A 96 1.65 3.61 -9.98
N ILE A 97 0.95 2.62 -10.53
CA ILE A 97 -0.53 2.54 -10.43
C ILE A 97 -0.94 2.46 -8.96
N GLY A 98 -0.34 1.56 -8.18
CA GLY A 98 -0.62 1.44 -6.74
C GLY A 98 -0.33 2.72 -5.97
N CYS A 99 0.79 3.40 -6.27
CA CYS A 99 1.11 4.68 -5.64
C CYS A 99 0.04 5.74 -5.90
N PHE A 100 -0.33 5.95 -7.17
CA PHE A 100 -1.30 6.99 -7.52
C PHE A 100 -2.68 6.70 -6.95
N VAL A 101 -3.17 5.47 -7.07
CA VAL A 101 -4.50 5.10 -6.54
C VAL A 101 -4.53 5.30 -5.03
N THR A 102 -3.54 4.80 -4.30
CA THR A 102 -3.47 4.98 -2.85
C THR A 102 -3.35 6.46 -2.48
N PHE A 103 -2.50 7.23 -3.16
CA PHE A 103 -2.35 8.66 -2.88
C PHE A 103 -3.69 9.40 -2.98
N PHE A 104 -4.40 9.29 -4.10
CA PHE A 104 -5.65 10.03 -4.31
C PHE A 104 -6.76 9.57 -3.38
N ILE A 105 -6.89 8.27 -3.12
CA ILE A 105 -7.92 7.77 -2.20
C ILE A 105 -7.69 8.28 -0.79
N PHE A 106 -6.46 8.27 -0.29
CA PHE A 106 -6.16 8.79 1.04
C PHE A 106 -6.27 10.31 1.12
N VAL A 107 -5.92 11.04 0.06
CA VAL A 107 -6.18 12.49 0.01
C VAL A 107 -7.66 12.79 0.15
N ILE A 108 -8.53 12.08 -0.60
CA ILE A 108 -9.98 12.25 -0.52
C ILE A 108 -10.55 11.81 0.83
N ALA A 109 -10.03 10.71 1.40
CA ALA A 109 -10.56 10.14 2.64
C ALA A 109 -10.17 10.91 3.91
N PHE A 110 -8.96 11.46 3.95
CA PHE A 110 -8.41 12.08 5.18
C PHE A 110 -8.39 13.60 5.16
N HIS A 111 -8.56 14.23 3.99
CA HIS A 111 -8.57 15.67 3.89
C HIS A 111 -9.93 16.18 3.42
N ASP A 112 -10.46 17.14 4.17
CA ASP A 112 -11.62 17.92 3.73
C ASP A 112 -11.23 18.69 2.45
N ILE A 113 -11.90 18.34 1.35
CA ILE A 113 -11.68 18.91 0.02
C ILE A 113 -11.83 20.44 0.07
N ASN A 114 -12.75 20.96 0.88
CA ASN A 114 -12.93 22.40 1.02
C ASN A 114 -11.72 23.07 1.68
N ARG A 115 -11.09 22.38 2.64
CA ARG A 115 -9.84 22.83 3.27
C ARG A 115 -8.63 22.70 2.35
N LEU A 116 -8.58 21.72 1.46
CA LEU A 116 -7.54 21.63 0.43
C LEU A 116 -7.59 22.83 -0.51
N VAL A 117 -8.79 23.22 -0.95
CA VAL A 117 -8.96 24.35 -1.88
C VAL A 117 -8.75 25.71 -1.21
N THR A 118 -9.06 25.84 0.09
CA THR A 118 -8.96 27.12 0.82
C THR A 118 -7.65 27.32 1.59
N SER A 119 -6.85 26.28 1.83
CA SER A 119 -5.57 26.42 2.53
C SER A 119 -4.43 26.85 1.59
N ASN A 120 -4.02 28.11 1.71
CA ASN A 120 -2.90 28.68 0.95
C ASN A 120 -1.52 28.51 1.62
N THR A 121 -1.41 27.69 2.66
CA THR A 121 -0.16 27.51 3.39
C THR A 121 0.64 26.34 2.82
N LEU A 122 1.82 26.64 2.26
CA LEU A 122 2.78 25.66 1.72
C LEU A 122 3.07 24.52 2.69
N VAL A 123 3.10 24.81 4.00
CA VAL A 123 3.30 23.82 5.08
C VAL A 123 2.21 22.74 5.09
N THR A 124 0.95 23.10 4.84
CA THR A 124 -0.18 22.16 4.81
C THR A 124 -0.04 21.20 3.64
N TRP A 125 0.29 21.72 2.45
CA TRP A 125 0.54 20.93 1.26
C TRP A 125 1.75 20.00 1.41
N LEU A 126 2.83 20.48 2.06
CA LEU A 126 4.00 19.66 2.35
C LEU A 126 3.65 18.52 3.32
N GLY A 127 2.87 18.80 4.37
CA GLY A 127 2.39 17.80 5.32
C GLY A 127 1.53 16.72 4.66
N ILE A 128 0.58 17.13 3.80
CA ILE A 128 -0.24 16.23 2.98
C ILE A 128 0.66 15.36 2.11
N LEU A 129 1.61 15.95 1.38
CA LEU A 129 2.50 15.23 0.48
C LEU A 129 3.36 14.20 1.22
N VAL A 130 3.92 14.56 2.38
CA VAL A 130 4.78 13.65 3.16
C VAL A 130 3.97 12.51 3.75
N PHE A 131 2.82 12.79 4.37
CA PHE A 131 1.99 11.75 4.98
C PHE A 131 1.38 10.81 3.92
N ASN A 132 0.68 11.36 2.93
CA ASN A 132 0.04 10.57 1.87
C ASN A 132 1.09 9.93 0.95
N GLY A 133 2.24 10.56 0.74
CA GLY A 133 3.34 10.00 -0.05
C GLY A 133 3.92 8.72 0.56
N ARG A 134 4.06 8.66 1.90
CA ARG A 134 4.48 7.43 2.59
C ARG A 134 3.47 6.30 2.37
N LEU A 135 2.17 6.60 2.51
CA LEU A 135 1.12 5.62 2.28
C LEU A 135 1.04 5.20 0.81
N ALA A 136 1.28 6.12 -0.13
CA ALA A 136 1.34 5.83 -1.56
C ALA A 136 2.44 4.84 -1.89
N ILE A 137 3.66 5.03 -1.35
CA ILE A 137 4.77 4.08 -1.53
C ILE A 137 4.39 2.70 -1.01
N VAL A 138 3.75 2.61 0.16
CA VAL A 138 3.24 1.35 0.71
C VAL A 138 2.23 0.70 -0.24
N GLY A 139 1.30 1.48 -0.81
CA GLY A 139 0.34 1.01 -1.80
C GLY A 139 0.99 0.48 -3.07
N GLY A 140 1.99 1.19 -3.61
CA GLY A 140 2.76 0.76 -4.76
C GLY A 140 3.52 -0.55 -4.51
N LEU A 141 4.22 -0.65 -3.37
CA LEU A 141 4.94 -1.87 -3.00
C LEU A 141 3.99 -3.05 -2.81
N SER A 142 2.86 -2.83 -2.15
CA SER A 142 1.84 -3.87 -1.98
C SER A 142 1.31 -4.37 -3.33
N SER A 143 1.01 -3.46 -4.27
CA SER A 143 0.58 -3.84 -5.63
C SER A 143 1.63 -4.66 -6.37
N VAL A 144 2.92 -4.33 -6.23
CA VAL A 144 4.00 -5.14 -6.82
C VAL A 144 4.03 -6.55 -6.24
N ILE A 145 3.92 -6.68 -4.92
CA ILE A 145 3.95 -7.99 -4.24
C ILE A 145 2.74 -8.84 -4.65
N VAL A 146 1.52 -8.31 -4.53
CA VAL A 146 0.31 -9.04 -4.94
C VAL A 146 0.36 -9.35 -6.44
N GLY A 147 0.74 -8.37 -7.27
CA GLY A 147 0.89 -8.53 -8.70
C GLY A 147 1.81 -9.70 -9.07
N LYS A 148 2.96 -9.83 -8.39
CA LYS A 148 3.90 -10.94 -8.60
C LYS A 148 3.28 -12.32 -8.31
N LEU A 149 2.32 -12.41 -7.38
CA LEU A 149 1.65 -13.66 -7.00
C LEU A 149 0.53 -14.04 -7.97
N VAL A 150 -0.18 -13.06 -8.53
CA VAL A 150 -1.44 -13.30 -9.22
C VAL A 150 -1.38 -13.11 -10.74
N LEU A 151 -0.49 -12.23 -11.23
CA LEU A 151 -0.46 -11.87 -12.64
C LEU A 151 0.20 -12.96 -13.49
N PRO A 152 -0.27 -13.15 -14.73
CA PRO A 152 0.37 -14.06 -15.68
C PRO A 152 1.79 -13.58 -15.98
N LYS A 153 2.69 -14.56 -16.16
CA LYS A 153 4.08 -14.34 -16.54
C LYS A 153 4.22 -14.72 -18.01
N SER A 154 4.97 -13.93 -18.76
CA SER A 154 5.29 -14.20 -20.17
C SER A 154 6.77 -14.43 -20.34
#